data_AF-A0A2V5S4I1-F1
#
_entry.id   AF-A0A2V5S4I1-F1
#
_cell.length_a   1.000
_cell.length_b   1.000
_cell.length_c   1.000
_cell.angle_alpha   90.00
_cell.angle_beta   90.00
_cell.angle_gamma   90.00
#
_symmetry.space_group_name_H-M   'P 1'
#
loop_
_entity.id
_entity.type
_entity.pdbx_description
1 polymer ?
#
loop_
_entity_poly.entity_id
_entity_poly.type
_entity_poly.pdbx_seq_one_letter_code
_entity_poly.pdbx_strand_id
1 'polypeptide(L)'
;KHLLAFLKLNGNAFEDVANSLDDDGAILDWIQENGARHSPEAIEQWNEAMISRHPDTAAKKARFLHFLKEAGGEGRNDIQTYFDLIEFDEGRLK
;
A
#
# COMPACT_ATOMS: atom_id res chain seq x y z
N LYS A 1 -0.49 7.82 -0.57
CA LYS A 1 -0.29 8.91 0.44
C LYS A 1 -0.04 8.40 1.87
N HIS A 2 -0.50 7.21 2.28
CA HIS A 2 -0.36 6.74 3.66
C HIS A 2 1.10 6.52 4.10
N LEU A 3 1.93 5.90 3.25
CA LEU A 3 3.34 5.64 3.54
C LEU A 3 4.14 6.95 3.71
N LEU A 4 4.06 7.86 2.73
CA LEU A 4 4.77 9.14 2.79
C LEU A 4 4.36 9.98 4.02
N ALA A 5 3.06 9.95 4.39
CA ALA A 5 2.60 10.63 5.59
C ALA A 5 3.16 10.00 6.88
N PHE A 6 3.20 8.66 6.95
CA PHE A 6 3.80 7.94 8.07
C PHE A 6 5.28 8.26 8.20
N LEU A 7 6.03 8.19 7.10
CA LEU A 7 7.46 8.53 7.05
C LEU A 7 7.73 10.04 7.09
N LYS A 8 6.71 10.89 7.12
CA LYS A 8 6.81 12.36 7.05
C LYS A 8 7.66 12.87 5.88
N LEU A 9 7.60 12.18 4.75
CA LEU A 9 8.32 12.52 3.52
C LEU A 9 7.50 13.46 2.64
N ASN A 10 8.18 14.37 1.96
CA ASN A 10 7.60 15.14 0.88
C ASN A 10 7.44 14.24 -0.36
N GLY A 11 6.24 14.23 -0.94
CA GLY A 11 5.95 13.36 -2.10
C GLY A 11 6.71 13.72 -3.36
N ASN A 12 6.90 15.02 -3.65
CA ASN A 12 7.64 15.45 -4.83
C ASN A 12 9.13 15.10 -4.68
N ALA A 13 9.71 15.32 -3.50
CA ALA A 13 11.09 14.95 -3.24
C ALA A 13 11.32 13.44 -3.37
N PHE A 14 10.37 12.62 -2.89
CA PHE A 14 10.44 11.18 -3.06
C PHE A 14 10.32 10.76 -4.53
N GLU A 15 9.41 11.37 -5.29
CA GLU A 15 9.24 11.11 -6.72
C GLU A 15 10.51 11.47 -7.52
N ASP A 16 11.12 12.62 -7.26
CA ASP A 16 12.37 13.02 -7.92
C ASP A 16 13.50 12.01 -7.64
N VAL A 17 13.60 11.52 -6.41
CA VAL A 17 14.62 10.52 -6.01
C VAL A 17 14.34 9.18 -6.65
N ALA A 18 13.10 8.69 -6.61
CA ALA A 18 12.72 7.42 -7.22
C ALA A 18 12.89 7.43 -8.76
N ASN A 19 12.79 8.59 -9.42
CA ASN A 19 13.04 8.71 -10.85
C ASN A 19 14.53 8.88 -11.22
N SER A 20 15.36 9.31 -10.27
CA SER A 20 16.78 9.60 -10.52
C SER A 20 17.71 8.47 -10.08
N LEU A 21 17.27 7.63 -9.14
CA LEU A 21 18.00 6.47 -8.67
C LEU A 21 17.46 5.20 -9.34
N ASP A 22 18.35 4.40 -9.92
CA ASP A 22 18.01 3.13 -10.58
C ASP A 22 18.09 1.92 -9.62
N ASP A 23 18.41 2.14 -8.34
CA ASP A 23 18.65 1.08 -7.34
C ASP A 23 17.75 1.25 -6.11
N ASP A 24 17.05 0.17 -5.76
CA ASP A 24 16.16 0.12 -4.59
C ASP A 24 16.92 0.35 -3.27
N GLY A 25 18.18 -0.10 -3.19
CA GLY A 25 19.05 0.13 -2.04
C GLY A 25 19.34 1.61 -1.83
N ALA A 26 19.70 2.31 -2.91
CA ALA A 26 19.93 3.76 -2.88
C ALA A 26 18.66 4.55 -2.50
N ILE A 27 17.48 4.11 -2.97
CA ILE A 27 16.20 4.70 -2.58
C ILE A 27 15.92 4.45 -1.09
N LEU A 28 16.17 3.23 -0.60
CA LEU A 28 15.99 2.88 0.80
C LEU A 28 16.91 3.71 1.72
N ASP A 29 18.18 3.86 1.36
CA ASP A 29 19.14 4.68 2.09
C ASP A 29 18.65 6.13 2.18
N TRP A 30 18.19 6.71 1.07
CA TRP A 30 17.63 8.06 1.06
C TRP A 30 16.39 8.18 1.97
N ILE A 31 15.49 7.19 1.97
CA ILE A 31 14.33 7.16 2.86
C ILE A 31 14.78 7.10 4.33
N GLN A 32 15.80 6.31 4.67
CA GLN A 32 16.30 6.19 6.05
C GLN A 32 16.98 7.46 6.56
N GLU A 33 17.56 8.25 5.65
CA GLU A 33 18.18 9.54 5.95
C GLU A 33 17.17 10.68 6.05
N ASN A 34 16.16 10.71 5.18
CA ASN A 34 15.23 11.85 5.04
C ASN A 34 13.87 11.63 5.71
N GLY A 35 13.51 10.37 5.98
CA GLY A 35 12.25 9.98 6.60
C GLY A 35 12.29 9.99 8.13
N ALA A 36 11.12 10.09 8.74
CA ALA A 36 10.94 9.88 10.16
C ALA A 36 11.24 8.43 10.55
N ARG A 37 12.15 8.23 11.50
CA ARG A 37 12.40 6.92 12.09
C ARG A 37 11.29 6.57 13.07
N HIS A 38 10.76 5.37 12.91
CA HIS A 38 9.74 4.80 13.79
C HIS A 38 10.31 3.60 14.53
N SER A 39 9.75 3.29 15.70
CA SER A 39 10.12 2.07 16.41
C SER A 39 9.60 0.83 15.65
N PRO A 40 10.21 -0.34 15.84
CA PRO A 40 9.73 -1.58 15.24
C PRO A 40 8.25 -1.83 15.52
N GLU A 41 7.78 -1.55 16.74
CA GLU A 41 6.37 -1.72 17.13
C GLU A 41 5.44 -0.78 16.37
N ALA A 42 5.85 0.47 16.15
CA ALA A 42 5.07 1.43 15.38
C ALA A 42 5.00 1.04 13.89
N ILE A 43 6.07 0.45 13.35
CA ILE A 43 6.08 -0.09 11.99
C ILE A 43 5.13 -1.29 11.89
N GLU A 44 5.17 -2.22 12.84
CA GLU A 44 4.30 -3.38 12.86
C GLU A 44 2.82 -2.99 12.95
N GLN A 45 2.46 -2.09 13.88
CA GLN A 45 1.10 -1.56 14.00
C GLN A 45 0.64 -0.86 12.71
N TRP A 46 1.52 -0.09 12.07
CA TRP A 46 1.19 0.56 10.81
C TRP A 46 0.98 -0.44 9.68
N ASN A 47 1.83 -1.47 9.59
CA ASN A 47 1.71 -2.55 8.60
C ASN A 47 0.38 -3.30 8.77
N GLU A 48 0.05 -3.72 9.99
CA GLU A 48 -1.23 -4.36 10.30
C GLU A 48 -2.41 -3.47 9.94
N ALA A 49 -2.35 -2.19 10.32
CA ALA A 49 -3.38 -1.22 10.01
C ALA A 49 -3.54 -0.94 8.50
N MET A 50 -2.49 -1.12 7.68
CA MET A 50 -2.56 -0.97 6.22
C MET A 50 -3.09 -2.22 5.52
N ILE A 51 -2.64 -3.40 5.93
CA ILE A 51 -3.04 -4.68 5.33
C ILE A 51 -4.50 -5.01 5.68
N SER A 52 -4.96 -4.69 6.90
CA SER A 52 -6.34 -4.94 7.35
C SER A 52 -7.40 -4.00 6.77
N ARG A 53 -7.01 -3.02 5.93
CA ARG A 53 -7.96 -2.02 5.40
C ARG A 53 -8.94 -2.67 4.45
N HIS A 54 -10.21 -2.46 4.73
CA HIS A 54 -11.32 -2.98 3.96
C HIS A 54 -12.35 -1.87 3.67
N PRO A 55 -13.26 -2.07 2.71
CA PRO A 55 -14.36 -1.13 2.47
C PRO A 55 -15.33 -1.08 3.67
N ASP A 56 -15.35 0.05 4.36
CA ASP A 56 -16.16 0.33 5.57
C ASP A 56 -17.47 1.11 5.29
N THR A 57 -17.70 1.52 4.04
CA THR A 57 -18.93 2.22 3.62
C THR A 57 -19.53 1.56 2.39
N ALA A 58 -20.84 1.73 2.18
CA ALA A 58 -21.53 1.16 1.02
C ALA A 58 -20.91 1.60 -0.31
N ALA A 59 -20.52 2.88 -0.44
CA ALA A 59 -19.87 3.41 -1.64
C ALA A 59 -18.50 2.75 -1.89
N LYS A 60 -17.67 2.62 -0.85
CA LYS A 60 -16.38 1.92 -0.96
C LYS A 60 -16.57 0.44 -1.28
N LYS A 61 -17.58 -0.21 -0.70
CA LYS A 61 -17.91 -1.61 -0.97
C LYS A 61 -18.33 -1.82 -2.43
N ALA A 62 -19.15 -0.94 -2.98
CA ALA A 62 -19.54 -0.99 -4.39
C ALA A 62 -18.32 -0.85 -5.31
N ARG A 63 -17.41 0.09 -5.01
CA ARG A 63 -16.17 0.28 -5.77
C ARG A 63 -15.22 -0.91 -5.65
N PHE A 64 -15.09 -1.49 -4.46
CA PHE A 64 -14.30 -2.67 -4.20
C PHE A 64 -14.80 -3.87 -5.03
N LEU A 65 -16.11 -4.15 -4.99
CA LEU A 65 -16.72 -5.23 -5.77
C LEU A 65 -16.58 -5.02 -7.28
N HIS A 66 -16.63 -3.77 -7.74
CA HIS A 66 -16.38 -3.43 -9.14
C HIS A 66 -14.96 -3.83 -9.57
N PHE A 67 -13.93 -3.40 -8.84
CA PHE A 67 -12.55 -3.77 -9.16
C PHE A 67 -12.28 -5.27 -9.02
N LEU A 68 -12.83 -5.91 -7.98
CA LEU A 68 -12.72 -7.37 -7.84
C LEU A 68 -13.29 -8.10 -9.04
N LYS A 69 -14.41 -7.62 -9.60
CA LYS A 69 -14.99 -8.16 -10.82
C LYS A 69 -14.09 -7.92 -12.04
N GLU A 70 -13.51 -6.73 -12.19
CA GLU A 70 -12.58 -6.43 -13.29
C GLU A 70 -11.33 -7.31 -13.26
N ALA A 71 -10.82 -7.61 -12.07
CA ALA A 71 -9.72 -8.56 -11.86
C ALA A 71 -10.12 -10.03 -12.08
N GLY A 72 -11.39 -10.33 -12.37
CA GLY A 72 -11.89 -11.69 -12.60
C GLY A 72 -12.24 -12.48 -11.32
N GLY A 73 -12.32 -11.82 -10.17
CA GLY A 73 -12.62 -12.41 -8.87
C GLY A 73 -14.12 -12.43 -8.53
N GLU A 74 -15.01 -12.40 -9.52
CA GLU A 74 -16.46 -12.41 -9.26
C GLU A 74 -16.86 -13.65 -8.43
N GLY A 75 -17.46 -13.41 -7.25
CA GLY A 75 -17.86 -14.48 -6.33
C GLY A 75 -16.80 -14.93 -5.32
N ARG A 76 -15.58 -14.37 -5.36
CA ARG A 76 -14.55 -14.58 -4.34
C ARG A 76 -14.90 -13.85 -3.04
N ASN A 77 -15.09 -14.61 -1.96
CA ASN A 77 -15.44 -14.07 -0.63
C ASN A 77 -14.25 -14.04 0.34
N ASP A 78 -13.14 -14.66 -0.07
CA ASP A 78 -11.85 -14.70 0.62
C ASP A 78 -11.05 -13.40 0.44
N ILE A 79 -11.33 -12.63 -0.61
CA ILE A 79 -10.71 -11.32 -0.88
C ILE A 79 -11.52 -10.24 -0.14
N GLN A 80 -11.00 -9.77 0.99
CA GLN A 80 -11.76 -8.90 1.91
C GLN A 80 -11.12 -7.52 2.12
N THR A 81 -9.80 -7.44 1.98
CA THR A 81 -9.05 -6.19 2.16
C THR A 81 -8.64 -5.61 0.81
N TYR A 82 -8.34 -4.31 0.79
CA TYR A 82 -7.74 -3.70 -0.40
C TYR A 82 -6.39 -4.33 -0.75
N PHE A 83 -5.68 -4.85 0.27
CA PHE A 83 -4.41 -5.54 0.07
C PHE A 83 -4.63 -6.87 -0.66
N ASP A 84 -5.59 -7.70 -0.23
CA ASP A 84 -5.94 -8.94 -0.92
C ASP A 84 -6.33 -8.70 -2.37
N LEU A 85 -7.09 -7.63 -2.63
CA LEU A 85 -7.51 -7.26 -3.98
C LEU A 85 -6.31 -6.91 -4.87
N ILE A 86 -5.34 -6.15 -4.36
CA ILE A 86 -4.11 -5.82 -5.10
C ILE A 86 -3.29 -7.08 -5.36
N GLU A 87 -3.10 -7.92 -4.34
CA GLU A 87 -2.38 -9.19 -4.50
C GLU A 87 -3.05 -10.11 -5.51
N PHE A 88 -4.38 -10.13 -5.56
CA PHE A 88 -5.15 -10.91 -6.53
C PHE A 88 -5.04 -10.34 -7.96
N ASP A 89 -5.24 -9.02 -8.11
CA ASP A 89 -5.14 -8.33 -9.40
C ASP A 89 -3.73 -8.46 -10.02
N GLU A 90 -2.69 -8.42 -9.21
CA GLU A 90 -1.30 -8.62 -9.63
C GLU A 90 -0.89 -10.10 -9.73
N GLY A 91 -1.84 -11.04 -9.53
CA GLY A 91 -1.63 -12.47 -9.73
C GLY A 91 -0.77 -13.17 -8.66
N ARG A 92 -0.54 -12.52 -7.52
CA ARG A 92 0.18 -13.09 -6.36
C ARG A 92 -0.73 -13.90 -5.44
N LEU A 93 -1.99 -13.53 -5.34
CA LEU A 93 -3.05 -14.29 -4.68
C LEU A 93 -3.85 -15.08 -5.72
N LYS A 94 -4.02 -16.39 -5.50
CA LYS A 94 -4.73 -17.28 -6.44
C LYS A 94 -6.14 -17.59 -6.00
#